data_AF-A0A1L9VWH0-F1
#
_entry.id   AF-A0A1L9VWH0-F1
#
_cell.length_a   1.000
_cell.length_b   1.000
_cell.length_c   1.000
_cell.angle_alpha   90.00
_cell.angle_beta   90.00
_cell.angle_gamma   90.00
#
_symmetry.space_group_name_H-M   'P 1'
#
loop_
_entity.id
_entity.type
_entity.pdbx_description
1 polymer ?
#
loop_
_entity_poly.entity_id
_entity_poly.type
_entity_poly.pdbx_seq_one_letter_code
_entity_poly.pdbx_strand_id
1 'polypeptide(L)'
;MSATETVTRITAENVATIFPDVDTSLAHEVFPTASTTAAREGNELEGYDEEQVRLMDEVCIVLDDDDKPIGSASKKTCHIMENINRGLLHRAFSVFLFDSNKRLLLQQRAAEKITFPNMWTNTCCSHPLGIPGETGAELDAAILGVKRAAQRKLEQELGIPPEQVPLEKFEFFTRIHYKAPSDGKWGEHEIDYILFIQADVDLNVNPNEVRDAKYVSEEELKQMFQEPGLIFTPWFKLICDTMLFEWWSQLGSPSLDKYKGETGIRRM
;
A
#
# COMPACT_ATOMS: atom_id res chain seq x y z
N MET A 1 -27.47 6.27 28.18
CA MET A 1 -27.82 5.48 27.00
C MET A 1 -26.80 5.81 25.94
N SER A 2 -25.82 4.92 25.74
CA SER A 2 -24.79 5.11 24.71
C SER A 2 -25.48 4.86 23.36
N ALA A 3 -25.61 5.91 22.54
CA ALA A 3 -26.00 5.72 21.16
C ALA A 3 -24.88 4.91 20.49
N THR A 4 -25.17 3.66 20.14
CA THR A 4 -24.36 2.93 19.17
C THR A 4 -24.48 3.71 17.87
N GLU A 5 -23.47 4.53 17.56
CA GLU A 5 -23.33 5.08 16.22
C GLU A 5 -23.23 3.89 15.26
N THR A 6 -24.31 3.64 14.53
CA THR A 6 -24.29 2.71 13.40
C THR A 6 -23.38 3.32 12.35
N VAL A 7 -22.12 2.88 12.34
CA VAL A 7 -21.19 3.17 11.24
C VAL A 7 -21.84 2.66 9.97
N THR A 8 -22.10 3.57 9.04
CA THR A 8 -22.70 3.20 7.75
C THR A 8 -21.66 2.42 6.96
N ARG A 9 -21.94 1.14 6.67
CA ARG A 9 -21.06 0.33 5.82
C ARG A 9 -21.02 0.95 4.42
N ILE A 10 -19.82 1.13 3.88
CA ILE A 10 -19.64 1.62 2.51
C ILE A 10 -19.79 0.43 1.55
N THR A 11 -20.59 0.62 0.50
CA THR A 11 -20.92 -0.40 -0.50
C THR A 11 -20.92 0.22 -1.89
N ALA A 12 -20.96 -0.61 -2.94
CA ALA A 12 -21.06 -0.14 -4.32
C ALA A 12 -22.28 0.75 -4.57
N GLU A 13 -23.38 0.53 -3.84
CA GLU A 13 -24.62 1.30 -4.01
C GLU A 13 -24.57 2.69 -3.37
N ASN A 14 -23.77 2.89 -2.32
CA ASN A 14 -23.76 4.15 -1.58
C ASN A 14 -22.45 4.94 -1.73
N VAL A 15 -21.37 4.34 -2.23
CA VAL A 15 -20.03 4.97 -2.25
C VAL A 15 -20.01 6.30 -3.00
N ALA A 16 -20.65 6.40 -4.17
CA ALA A 16 -20.70 7.66 -4.93
C ALA A 16 -21.60 8.73 -4.28
N THR A 17 -22.57 8.33 -3.45
CA THR A 17 -23.40 9.27 -2.69
C THR A 17 -22.63 9.84 -1.50
N ILE A 18 -21.83 9.00 -0.84
CA ILE A 18 -20.99 9.42 0.28
C ILE A 18 -19.79 10.21 -0.25
N PHE A 19 -19.13 9.73 -1.31
CA PHE A 19 -17.93 10.31 -1.88
C PHE A 19 -18.17 10.63 -3.37
N PRO A 20 -18.62 11.85 -3.69
CA PRO A 20 -18.93 12.24 -5.08
C PRO A 20 -17.75 12.16 -6.05
N ASP A 21 -16.51 12.14 -5.53
CA ASP A 21 -15.28 12.02 -6.33
C ASP A 21 -14.90 10.54 -6.62
N VAL A 22 -15.65 9.56 -6.10
CA VAL A 22 -15.45 8.14 -6.43
C VAL A 22 -16.17 7.83 -7.73
N ASP A 23 -15.41 7.37 -8.73
CA ASP A 23 -15.93 6.85 -9.97
C ASP A 23 -16.30 5.38 -9.81
N THR A 24 -17.58 5.05 -9.96
CA THR A 24 -18.07 3.67 -9.91
C THR A 24 -17.92 2.95 -11.26
N SER A 25 -17.44 3.61 -12.31
CA SER A 25 -17.21 3.00 -13.63
C SER A 25 -16.29 1.77 -13.56
N LEU A 26 -15.30 1.78 -12.66
CA LEU A 26 -14.43 0.64 -12.39
C LEU A 26 -15.21 -0.56 -11.83
N ALA A 27 -16.16 -0.30 -10.92
CA ALA A 27 -17.09 -1.33 -10.46
C ALA A 27 -18.03 -1.75 -11.59
N HIS A 28 -18.31 -0.86 -12.56
CA HIS A 28 -19.17 -1.13 -13.72
C HIS A 28 -18.53 -1.96 -14.83
N GLU A 29 -17.22 -1.80 -15.08
CA GLU A 29 -16.45 -2.68 -15.96
C GLU A 29 -16.34 -4.11 -15.39
N VAL A 30 -16.43 -4.24 -14.06
CA VAL A 30 -16.51 -5.52 -13.34
C VAL A 30 -17.96 -6.02 -13.19
N PHE A 31 -18.98 -5.14 -13.14
CA PHE A 31 -20.43 -5.44 -13.05
C PHE A 31 -21.30 -4.35 -13.73
N PRO A 32 -21.95 -4.59 -14.89
CA PRO A 32 -22.38 -3.52 -15.80
C PRO A 32 -23.53 -2.64 -15.26
N THR A 33 -23.34 -1.31 -15.16
CA THR A 33 -24.30 -0.23 -15.53
C THR A 33 -23.86 1.20 -15.08
N ALA A 34 -23.58 2.08 -16.05
CA ALA A 34 -23.58 3.57 -15.98
C ALA A 34 -22.29 4.33 -15.55
N SER A 35 -22.37 5.68 -15.58
CA SER A 35 -21.50 6.65 -16.30
C SER A 35 -20.69 7.60 -15.39
N THR A 36 -19.60 8.16 -15.94
CA THR A 36 -18.47 8.89 -15.32
C THR A 36 -18.67 10.38 -14.98
N THR A 37 -17.90 10.89 -14.00
CA THR A 37 -17.59 12.32 -13.77
C THR A 37 -16.17 12.55 -13.22
N ALA A 38 -15.51 13.62 -13.66
CA ALA A 38 -14.13 13.98 -13.33
C ALA A 38 -13.99 14.79 -12.01
N ALA A 39 -12.82 14.65 -11.36
CA ALA A 39 -12.46 15.30 -10.09
C ALA A 39 -12.36 16.84 -10.19
N ARG A 40 -12.72 17.53 -9.10
CA ARG A 40 -12.63 18.99 -8.96
C ARG A 40 -11.22 19.44 -8.52
N GLU A 41 -10.73 20.52 -9.13
CA GLU A 41 -9.52 21.24 -8.72
C GLU A 41 -9.72 21.88 -7.33
N GLY A 42 -8.79 21.64 -6.42
CA GLY A 42 -8.75 22.27 -5.09
C GLY A 42 -7.32 22.53 -4.65
N ASN A 43 -7.10 23.63 -3.90
CA ASN A 43 -5.78 24.13 -3.47
C ASN A 43 -5.07 23.24 -2.44
N GLU A 44 -5.54 22.01 -2.19
CA GLU A 44 -4.98 21.16 -1.14
C GLU A 44 -3.52 20.72 -1.37
N LEU A 45 -3.03 20.83 -2.61
CA LEU A 45 -1.69 20.43 -3.01
C LEU A 45 -0.73 21.64 -3.16
N GLU A 46 -1.18 22.84 -2.80
CA GLU A 46 -0.35 24.04 -2.84
C GLU A 46 0.85 23.92 -1.88
N GLY A 47 2.06 24.11 -2.40
CA GLY A 47 3.32 24.04 -1.65
C GLY A 47 3.99 22.66 -1.60
N TYR A 48 3.41 21.63 -2.23
CA TYR A 48 4.07 20.32 -2.42
C TYR A 48 4.89 20.27 -3.71
N ASP A 49 5.82 19.31 -3.76
CA ASP A 49 6.66 19.04 -4.93
C ASP A 49 5.81 18.67 -6.17
N GLU A 50 6.17 19.20 -7.34
CA GLU A 50 5.37 19.07 -8.57
C GLU A 50 5.21 17.61 -9.03
N GLU A 51 6.24 16.77 -8.84
CA GLU A 51 6.17 15.36 -9.21
C GLU A 51 5.24 14.60 -8.27
N GLN A 52 5.32 14.85 -6.96
CA GLN A 52 4.40 14.23 -5.99
C GLN A 52 2.96 14.70 -6.17
N VAL A 53 2.74 15.96 -6.58
CA VAL A 53 1.42 16.47 -6.97
C VAL A 53 0.89 15.73 -8.20
N ARG A 54 1.70 15.53 -9.23
CA ARG A 54 1.28 14.75 -10.41
C ARG A 54 0.92 13.31 -10.05
N LEU A 55 1.66 12.69 -9.13
CA LEU A 55 1.37 11.34 -8.65
C LEU A 55 0.08 11.26 -7.81
N MET A 56 -0.46 12.38 -7.34
CA MET A 56 -1.73 12.40 -6.62
C MET A 56 -2.96 12.21 -7.52
N ASP A 57 -2.78 12.28 -8.84
CA ASP A 57 -3.80 11.96 -9.84
C ASP A 57 -3.86 10.46 -10.17
N GLU A 58 -2.93 9.65 -9.66
CA GLU A 58 -2.98 8.18 -9.80
C GLU A 58 -4.31 7.64 -9.27
N VAL A 59 -4.91 6.71 -10.01
CA VAL A 59 -6.25 6.19 -9.73
C VAL A 59 -6.14 4.95 -8.84
N CYS A 60 -6.51 5.09 -7.56
CA CYS A 60 -6.59 3.99 -6.60
C CYS A 60 -7.88 3.20 -6.76
N ILE A 61 -7.85 1.94 -6.33
CA ILE A 61 -9.03 1.07 -6.25
C ILE A 61 -9.71 1.28 -4.91
N VAL A 62 -10.96 1.75 -4.91
CA VAL A 62 -11.78 1.93 -3.70
C VAL A 62 -12.47 0.62 -3.36
N LEU A 63 -12.45 0.26 -2.08
CA LEU A 63 -12.88 -1.04 -1.57
C LEU A 63 -14.02 -0.93 -0.56
N ASP A 64 -14.75 -2.04 -0.40
CA ASP A 64 -15.49 -2.30 0.83
C ASP A 64 -14.60 -3.01 1.87
N ASP A 65 -15.16 -3.25 3.06
CA ASP A 65 -14.46 -3.90 4.18
C ASP A 65 -13.99 -5.33 3.91
N ASP A 66 -14.48 -5.98 2.85
CA ASP A 66 -14.19 -7.37 2.47
C ASP A 66 -13.27 -7.44 1.24
N ASP A 67 -12.62 -6.32 0.90
CA ASP A 67 -11.69 -6.18 -0.23
C ASP A 67 -12.36 -6.43 -1.59
N LYS A 68 -13.64 -6.03 -1.71
CA LYS A 68 -14.32 -5.98 -3.00
C LYS A 68 -14.17 -4.58 -3.61
N PRO A 69 -13.73 -4.47 -4.88
CA PRO A 69 -13.65 -3.19 -5.56
C PRO A 69 -15.06 -2.63 -5.77
N ILE A 70 -15.30 -1.43 -5.27
CA ILE A 70 -16.59 -0.73 -5.36
C ILE A 70 -16.50 0.60 -6.13
N GLY A 71 -15.30 0.98 -6.55
CA GLY A 71 -15.06 2.15 -7.40
C GLY A 71 -13.58 2.45 -7.53
N SER A 72 -13.28 3.63 -8.03
CA SER A 72 -11.94 4.20 -8.07
C SER A 72 -11.96 5.67 -7.69
N ALA A 73 -10.85 6.18 -7.17
CA ALA A 73 -10.69 7.60 -6.86
C ALA A 73 -9.23 8.00 -7.01
N SER A 74 -8.96 9.30 -7.12
CA SER A 74 -7.58 9.78 -7.13
C SER A 74 -6.90 9.46 -5.80
N LYS A 75 -5.58 9.27 -5.85
CA LYS A 75 -4.74 9.08 -4.68
C LYS A 75 -4.94 10.21 -3.68
N LYS A 76 -5.05 11.47 -4.13
CA LYS A 76 -5.42 12.59 -3.26
C LYS A 76 -6.68 12.29 -2.46
N THR A 77 -7.79 11.95 -3.14
CA THR A 77 -9.09 11.70 -2.50
C THR A 77 -9.01 10.59 -1.46
N CYS A 78 -8.28 9.52 -1.77
CA CYS A 78 -8.08 8.37 -0.88
C CYS A 78 -7.28 8.69 0.38
N HIS A 79 -6.33 9.64 0.32
CA HIS A 79 -5.39 9.89 1.41
C HIS A 79 -5.76 11.10 2.29
N ILE A 80 -6.86 11.80 2.00
CA ILE A 80 -7.36 12.89 2.85
C ILE A 80 -8.09 12.31 4.08
N MET A 81 -7.66 12.73 5.27
CA MET A 81 -8.19 12.28 6.55
C MET A 81 -9.70 12.51 6.71
N GLU A 82 -10.25 13.57 6.11
CA GLU A 82 -11.70 13.81 6.09
C GLU A 82 -12.45 12.63 5.43
N ASN A 83 -11.99 12.16 4.27
CA ASN A 83 -12.61 11.04 3.57
C ASN A 83 -12.35 9.71 4.28
N ILE A 84 -11.12 9.50 4.77
CA ILE A 84 -10.74 8.34 5.57
C ILE A 84 -11.60 8.22 6.84
N ASN A 85 -11.84 9.32 7.56
CA ASN A 85 -12.66 9.33 8.77
C ASN A 85 -14.15 9.05 8.48
N ARG A 86 -14.59 9.29 7.25
CA ARG A 86 -15.92 8.91 6.75
C ARG A 86 -15.95 7.47 6.21
N GLY A 87 -14.82 6.78 6.21
CA GLY A 87 -14.66 5.36 5.92
C GLY A 87 -14.06 5.02 4.55
N LEU A 88 -13.66 6.00 3.73
CA LEU A 88 -13.08 5.72 2.41
C LEU A 88 -11.84 4.83 2.57
N LEU A 89 -11.82 3.71 1.85
CA LEU A 89 -10.85 2.62 1.98
C LEU A 89 -10.34 2.26 0.59
N HIS A 90 -9.05 2.04 0.43
CA HIS A 90 -8.45 1.65 -0.86
C HIS A 90 -7.50 0.45 -0.73
N ARG A 91 -7.21 -0.19 -1.87
CA ARG A 91 -6.27 -1.31 -1.94
C ARG A 91 -4.83 -0.81 -1.94
N ALA A 92 -3.96 -1.51 -1.23
CA ALA A 92 -2.53 -1.25 -1.19
C ALA A 92 -1.70 -2.54 -1.23
N PHE A 93 -0.38 -2.39 -1.33
CA PHE A 93 0.56 -3.48 -1.12
C PHE A 93 1.82 -3.01 -0.38
N SER A 94 2.45 -3.94 0.33
CA SER A 94 3.74 -3.79 1.00
C SER A 94 4.67 -4.92 0.59
N VAL A 95 5.78 -4.56 -0.07
CA VAL A 95 6.85 -5.48 -0.47
C VAL A 95 7.91 -5.59 0.62
N PHE A 96 8.31 -6.82 0.91
CA PHE A 96 9.47 -7.18 1.72
C PHE A 96 10.45 -7.97 0.84
N LEU A 97 11.49 -7.28 0.34
CA LEU A 97 12.53 -7.86 -0.50
C LEU A 97 13.72 -8.27 0.36
N PHE A 98 14.06 -9.56 0.32
CA PHE A 98 15.23 -10.11 0.99
C PHE A 98 16.32 -10.43 -0.04
N ASP A 99 17.57 -10.16 0.31
CA ASP A 99 18.70 -10.61 -0.51
C ASP A 99 19.02 -12.11 -0.26
N SER A 100 20.03 -12.62 -0.97
CA SER A 100 20.55 -13.98 -0.78
C SER A 100 21.08 -14.25 0.64
N ASN A 101 21.47 -13.20 1.38
CA ASN A 101 21.91 -13.27 2.77
C ASN A 101 20.76 -13.12 3.79
N LYS A 102 19.50 -13.10 3.32
CA LYS A 102 18.29 -12.90 4.14
C LYS A 102 18.28 -11.54 4.85
N ARG A 103 18.92 -10.52 4.29
CA ARG A 103 18.81 -9.12 4.75
C ARG A 103 17.61 -8.47 4.06
N LEU A 104 16.80 -7.71 4.81
CA LEU A 104 15.66 -6.98 4.26
C LEU A 104 16.14 -5.65 3.69
N LEU A 105 15.71 -5.33 2.47
CA LEU A 105 15.87 -4.00 1.89
C LEU A 105 14.84 -3.04 2.49
N LEU A 106 15.31 -2.02 3.19
CA LEU A 106 14.50 -0.89 3.66
C LEU A 106 14.69 0.31 2.76
N GLN A 107 13.68 1.18 2.73
CA GLN A 107 13.80 2.53 2.19
C GLN A 107 13.51 3.57 3.27
N GLN A 108 14.18 4.72 3.17
CA GLN A 108 13.77 5.96 3.81
C GLN A 108 13.02 6.81 2.81
N ARG A 109 11.76 7.12 3.11
CA ARG A 109 10.90 7.95 2.27
C ARG A 109 11.52 9.33 2.05
N ALA A 110 11.46 9.84 0.82
CA ALA A 110 11.92 11.18 0.49
C ALA A 110 11.18 12.27 1.31
N ALA A 111 11.76 13.46 1.41
CA ALA A 111 11.15 14.55 2.17
C ALA A 111 9.94 15.15 1.45
N GLU A 112 9.91 14.95 0.13
CA GLU A 112 8.91 15.43 -0.81
C GLU A 112 7.61 14.62 -0.72
N LYS A 113 7.65 13.40 -0.16
CA LYS A 113 6.48 12.53 0.01
C LYS A 113 5.39 13.24 0.81
N ILE A 114 4.17 13.25 0.28
CA ILE A 114 3.02 13.90 0.93
C ILE A 114 2.66 13.19 2.25
N THR A 115 2.67 11.85 2.26
CA THR A 115 2.45 11.05 3.48
C THR A 115 3.78 10.53 4.04
N PHE A 116 3.94 10.64 5.35
CA PHE A 116 5.07 10.11 6.13
C PHE A 116 6.48 10.43 5.56
N PRO A 117 6.81 11.69 5.23
CA PRO A 117 8.12 12.04 4.71
C PRO A 117 9.23 11.74 5.73
N ASN A 118 10.42 11.38 5.24
CA ASN A 118 11.62 11.06 6.03
C ASN A 118 11.55 9.78 6.90
N MET A 119 10.44 9.04 6.87
CA MET A 119 10.29 7.81 7.65
C MET A 119 10.91 6.60 6.96
N TRP A 120 11.55 5.74 7.74
CA TRP A 120 11.99 4.41 7.32
C TRP A 120 10.80 3.45 7.23
N THR A 121 10.80 2.59 6.21
CA THR A 121 9.76 1.61 5.95
C THR A 121 10.34 0.37 5.27
N ASN A 122 9.53 -0.68 5.08
CA ASN A 122 9.86 -1.83 4.25
C ASN A 122 10.14 -1.43 2.78
N THR A 123 10.54 -2.40 1.96
CA THR A 123 11.13 -2.17 0.63
C THR A 123 10.35 -1.21 -0.26
N CYS A 124 9.05 -1.42 -0.43
CA CYS A 124 8.22 -0.60 -1.31
C CYS A 124 6.76 -0.72 -0.86
N CYS A 125 6.06 0.41 -0.73
CA CYS A 125 4.64 0.48 -0.38
C CYS A 125 3.94 1.41 -1.35
N SER A 126 2.89 0.92 -2.00
CA SER A 126 2.11 1.71 -2.95
C SER A 126 0.78 1.05 -3.26
N HIS A 127 0.17 1.42 -4.38
CA HIS A 127 -1.20 1.06 -4.73
C HIS A 127 -1.23 0.35 -6.10
N PRO A 128 -1.99 -0.75 -6.23
CA PRO A 128 -2.46 -1.16 -7.55
C PRO A 128 -3.38 -0.09 -8.12
N LEU A 129 -3.24 0.17 -9.42
CA LEU A 129 -4.07 1.15 -10.11
C LEU A 129 -5.40 0.54 -10.55
N GLY A 130 -6.44 1.38 -10.60
CA GLY A 130 -7.73 1.04 -11.19
C GLY A 130 -7.66 0.93 -12.72
N ILE A 131 -6.84 0.02 -13.24
CA ILE A 131 -6.61 -0.21 -14.68
C ILE A 131 -6.71 -1.71 -15.01
N PRO A 132 -6.97 -2.07 -16.28
CA PRO A 132 -6.92 -3.46 -16.72
C PRO A 132 -5.58 -4.11 -16.35
N GLY A 133 -5.66 -5.22 -15.61
CA GLY A 133 -4.49 -5.98 -15.18
C GLY A 133 -4.04 -5.75 -13.73
N GLU A 134 -4.34 -4.59 -13.12
CA GLU A 134 -4.01 -4.31 -11.71
C GLU A 134 -5.23 -4.37 -10.77
N THR A 135 -6.46 -4.20 -11.28
CA THR A 135 -7.68 -4.17 -10.45
C THR A 135 -7.97 -5.45 -9.68
N GLY A 136 -8.46 -6.51 -10.35
CA GLY A 136 -8.79 -7.81 -9.73
C GLY A 136 -9.94 -7.79 -8.70
N ALA A 137 -11.07 -8.45 -9.00
CA ALA A 137 -12.23 -8.52 -8.07
C ALA A 137 -12.22 -9.74 -7.13
N GLU A 138 -11.62 -10.83 -7.59
CA GLU A 138 -11.42 -12.05 -6.80
C GLU A 138 -9.97 -12.13 -6.32
N LEU A 139 -9.75 -12.84 -5.21
CA LEU A 139 -8.47 -12.84 -4.51
C LEU A 139 -7.28 -13.18 -5.43
N ASP A 140 -7.37 -14.23 -6.24
CA ASP A 140 -6.29 -14.62 -7.17
C ASP A 140 -5.98 -13.53 -8.21
N ALA A 141 -7.02 -12.89 -8.74
CA ALA A 141 -6.88 -11.80 -9.70
C ALA A 141 -6.30 -10.55 -9.05
N ALA A 142 -6.72 -10.25 -7.82
CA ALA A 142 -6.20 -9.14 -7.04
C ALA A 142 -4.73 -9.37 -6.65
N ILE A 143 -4.35 -10.59 -6.23
CA ILE A 143 -2.95 -10.99 -5.97
C ILE A 143 -2.08 -10.74 -7.21
N LEU A 144 -2.54 -11.16 -8.39
CA LEU A 144 -1.80 -10.93 -9.63
C LEU A 144 -1.70 -9.43 -9.96
N GLY A 145 -2.76 -8.67 -9.69
CA GLY A 145 -2.79 -7.23 -9.87
C GLY A 145 -1.79 -6.49 -8.97
N VAL A 146 -1.78 -6.79 -7.67
CA VAL A 146 -0.82 -6.18 -6.74
C VAL A 146 0.62 -6.59 -7.03
N LYS A 147 0.88 -7.80 -7.55
CA LYS A 147 2.23 -8.20 -7.99
C LYS A 147 2.73 -7.36 -9.16
N ARG A 148 1.86 -7.06 -10.14
CA ARG A 148 2.20 -6.17 -11.27
C ARG A 148 2.48 -4.75 -10.78
N ALA A 149 1.64 -4.25 -9.88
CA ALA A 149 1.82 -2.94 -9.26
C ALA A 149 3.14 -2.87 -8.47
N ALA A 150 3.45 -3.91 -7.69
CA ALA A 150 4.70 -4.04 -6.96
C ALA A 150 5.92 -4.00 -7.87
N GLN A 151 5.94 -4.80 -8.95
CA GLN A 151 7.03 -4.78 -9.92
C GLN A 151 7.21 -3.38 -10.55
N ARG A 152 6.11 -2.73 -10.98
CA ARG A 152 6.13 -1.38 -11.54
C ARG A 152 6.68 -0.34 -10.55
N LYS A 153 6.29 -0.43 -9.27
CA LYS A 153 6.70 0.54 -8.25
C LYS A 153 8.12 0.29 -7.74
N LEU A 154 8.60 -0.96 -7.69
CA LEU A 154 10.00 -1.27 -7.43
C LEU A 154 10.92 -0.67 -8.51
N GLU A 155 10.52 -0.73 -9.78
CA GLU A 155 11.23 -0.06 -10.86
C GLU A 155 11.18 1.48 -10.70
N GLN A 156 10.00 2.04 -10.45
CA GLN A 156 9.84 3.50 -10.32
C GLN A 156 10.56 4.12 -9.12
N GLU A 157 10.50 3.50 -7.94
CA GLU A 157 11.02 4.06 -6.68
C GLU A 157 12.49 3.69 -6.45
N LEU A 158 12.85 2.43 -6.71
CA LEU A 158 14.18 1.89 -6.40
C LEU A 158 15.04 1.64 -7.64
N GLY A 159 14.49 1.80 -8.84
CA GLY A 159 15.20 1.55 -10.09
C GLY A 159 15.49 0.07 -10.35
N ILE A 160 14.77 -0.85 -9.68
CA ILE A 160 14.99 -2.28 -9.80
C ILE A 160 14.43 -2.76 -11.16
N PRO A 161 15.26 -3.33 -12.05
CA PRO A 161 14.78 -3.83 -13.34
C PRO A 161 13.74 -4.96 -13.17
N PRO A 162 12.61 -4.95 -13.90
CA PRO A 162 11.55 -5.95 -13.77
C PRO A 162 12.02 -7.41 -13.91
N GLU A 163 13.05 -7.68 -14.71
CA GLU A 163 13.64 -9.00 -14.91
C GLU A 163 14.31 -9.58 -13.65
N GLN A 164 14.72 -8.73 -12.70
CA GLN A 164 15.30 -9.16 -11.42
C GLN A 164 14.22 -9.58 -10.42
N VAL A 165 13.00 -9.08 -10.60
CA VAL A 165 11.83 -9.30 -9.73
C VAL A 165 10.62 -9.81 -10.52
N PRO A 166 10.70 -10.99 -11.17
CA PRO A 166 9.60 -11.50 -11.98
C PRO A 166 8.39 -11.92 -11.12
N LEU A 167 7.17 -11.78 -11.68
CA LEU A 167 5.90 -11.88 -10.94
C LEU A 167 5.70 -13.21 -10.19
N GLU A 168 6.23 -14.30 -10.74
CA GLU A 168 6.16 -15.64 -10.16
C GLU A 168 7.01 -15.81 -8.90
N LYS A 169 8.02 -14.95 -8.69
CA LYS A 169 8.85 -14.97 -7.49
C LYS A 169 8.26 -14.22 -6.31
N PHE A 170 7.24 -13.39 -6.54
CA PHE A 170 6.51 -12.79 -5.43
C PHE A 170 5.66 -13.83 -4.72
N GLU A 171 5.75 -13.87 -3.41
CA GLU A 171 4.96 -14.72 -2.53
C GLU A 171 3.93 -13.84 -1.81
N PHE A 172 2.65 -14.17 -1.96
CA PHE A 172 1.58 -13.51 -1.22
C PHE A 172 1.41 -14.18 0.15
N PHE A 173 1.44 -13.38 1.21
CA PHE A 173 1.33 -13.88 2.58
C PHE A 173 -0.09 -13.74 3.11
N THR A 174 -0.54 -12.49 3.27
CA THR A 174 -1.81 -12.17 3.90
C THR A 174 -2.25 -10.75 3.51
N ARG A 175 -3.42 -10.33 3.99
CA ARG A 175 -3.91 -8.95 3.87
C ARG A 175 -4.10 -8.33 5.25
N ILE A 176 -3.70 -7.07 5.40
CA ILE A 176 -3.86 -6.31 6.63
C ILE A 176 -4.76 -5.11 6.37
N HIS A 177 -5.85 -4.97 7.11
CA HIS A 177 -6.65 -3.76 7.17
C HIS A 177 -6.15 -2.90 8.32
N TYR A 178 -5.61 -1.72 8.01
CA TYR A 178 -5.13 -0.74 8.99
C TYR A 178 -5.55 0.69 8.62
N LYS A 179 -5.48 1.60 9.61
CA LYS A 179 -5.69 3.04 9.43
C LYS A 179 -4.64 3.83 10.22
N ALA A 180 -3.99 4.79 9.58
CA ALA A 180 -2.94 5.59 10.22
C ALA A 180 -2.93 7.06 9.72
N PRO A 181 -3.06 8.06 10.60
CA PRO A 181 -2.83 9.45 10.21
C PRO A 181 -1.33 9.70 9.97
N SER A 182 -1.01 10.42 8.89
CA SER A 182 0.33 10.96 8.64
C SER A 182 0.50 12.29 9.38
N ASP A 183 -0.46 13.19 9.19
CA ASP A 183 -0.56 14.47 9.87
C ASP A 183 -2.05 14.81 10.11
N GLY A 184 -2.38 16.09 10.30
CA GLY A 184 -3.77 16.51 10.50
C GLY A 184 -4.65 16.38 9.24
N LYS A 185 -4.06 16.37 8.04
CA LYS A 185 -4.75 16.40 6.76
C LYS A 185 -4.65 15.07 6.01
N TRP A 186 -3.50 14.42 6.05
CA TRP A 186 -3.21 13.22 5.27
C TRP A 186 -3.08 11.98 6.14
N GLY A 187 -3.38 10.82 5.56
CA GLY A 187 -3.19 9.53 6.20
C GLY A 187 -3.43 8.37 5.25
N GLU A 188 -3.53 7.18 5.83
CA GLU A 188 -3.73 5.90 5.14
C GLU A 188 -4.91 5.18 5.76
N HIS A 189 -5.70 4.51 4.92
CA HIS A 189 -6.75 3.58 5.31
C HIS A 189 -6.84 2.52 4.22
N GLU A 190 -6.27 1.35 4.49
CA GLU A 190 -5.88 0.43 3.44
C GLU A 190 -6.22 -1.02 3.78
N ILE A 191 -6.56 -1.80 2.76
CA ILE A 191 -6.35 -3.25 2.77
C ILE A 191 -5.03 -3.52 2.04
N ASP A 192 -4.00 -3.80 2.84
CA ASP A 192 -2.61 -3.92 2.42
C ASP A 192 -2.23 -5.39 2.14
N TYR A 193 -1.82 -5.66 0.90
CA TYR A 193 -1.33 -6.96 0.48
C TYR A 193 0.14 -7.14 0.83
N ILE A 194 0.43 -8.15 1.65
CA ILE A 194 1.80 -8.44 2.07
C ILE A 194 2.48 -9.35 1.06
N LEU A 195 3.51 -8.83 0.39
CA LEU A 195 4.25 -9.50 -0.66
C LEU A 195 5.71 -9.68 -0.24
N PHE A 196 6.21 -10.91 -0.33
CA PHE A 196 7.61 -11.23 -0.10
C PHE A 196 8.28 -11.56 -1.43
N ILE A 197 9.56 -11.22 -1.56
CA ILE A 197 10.38 -11.68 -2.68
C ILE A 197 11.82 -11.84 -2.20
N GLN A 198 12.49 -12.90 -2.64
CA GLN A 198 13.92 -13.06 -2.42
C GLN A 198 14.67 -12.87 -3.74
N ALA A 199 15.49 -11.83 -3.82
CA ALA A 199 16.27 -11.49 -5.00
C ALA A 199 17.47 -10.60 -4.63
N ASP A 200 18.62 -10.83 -5.26
CA ASP A 200 19.69 -9.85 -5.30
C ASP A 200 19.39 -8.89 -6.46
N VAL A 201 19.34 -7.59 -6.16
CA VAL A 201 18.88 -6.57 -7.12
C VAL A 201 19.85 -5.40 -7.20
N ASP A 202 19.87 -4.76 -8.36
CA ASP A 202 20.55 -3.50 -8.58
C ASP A 202 19.62 -2.33 -8.21
N LEU A 203 20.17 -1.31 -7.56
CA LEU A 203 19.43 -0.12 -7.16
C LEU A 203 19.86 1.09 -7.98
N ASN A 204 18.88 1.80 -8.53
CA ASN A 204 19.01 3.12 -9.12
C ASN A 204 17.89 4.01 -8.57
N VAL A 205 18.04 4.35 -7.29
CA VAL A 205 17.01 4.98 -6.46
C VAL A 205 16.53 6.30 -7.06
N ASN A 206 15.20 6.49 -7.12
CA ASN A 206 14.60 7.77 -7.47
C ASN A 206 14.59 8.71 -6.24
N PRO A 207 15.38 9.80 -6.24
CA PRO A 207 15.51 10.67 -5.07
C PRO A 207 14.21 11.44 -4.72
N ASN A 208 13.26 11.55 -5.64
CA ASN A 208 11.94 12.15 -5.36
C ASN A 208 11.04 11.22 -4.54
N GLU A 209 11.30 9.90 -4.59
CA GLU A 209 10.52 8.89 -3.88
C GLU A 209 11.23 8.39 -2.62
N VAL A 210 12.55 8.21 -2.70
CA VAL A 210 13.37 7.55 -1.70
C VAL A 210 14.64 8.36 -1.44
N ARG A 211 14.85 8.76 -0.18
CA ARG A 211 16.05 9.49 0.25
C ARG A 211 17.22 8.56 0.53
N ASP A 212 16.97 7.37 1.06
CA ASP A 212 18.01 6.41 1.43
C ASP A 212 17.49 4.97 1.30
N ALA A 213 18.38 4.01 1.10
CA ALA A 213 18.05 2.59 0.99
C ALA A 213 19.12 1.75 1.69
N LYS A 214 18.69 0.76 2.47
CA LYS A 214 19.60 -0.03 3.30
C LYS A 214 19.15 -1.48 3.43
N TYR A 215 20.06 -2.41 3.16
CA TYR A 215 19.91 -3.81 3.57
C TYR A 215 20.26 -3.98 5.04
N VAL A 216 19.39 -4.65 5.80
CA VAL A 216 19.59 -4.89 7.23
C VAL A 216 19.32 -6.34 7.61
N SER A 217 20.08 -6.87 8.57
CA SER A 217 19.74 -8.10 9.27
C SER A 217 18.57 -7.90 10.24
N GLU A 218 18.03 -9.00 10.75
CA GLU A 218 16.99 -8.97 11.79
C GLU A 218 17.46 -8.22 13.05
N GLU A 219 18.70 -8.47 13.47
CA GLU A 219 19.34 -7.80 14.62
C GLU A 219 19.59 -6.32 14.35
N GLU A 220 20.04 -5.97 13.15
CA GLU A 220 20.26 -4.57 12.76
C GLU A 220 18.94 -3.79 12.75
N LEU A 221 17.84 -4.36 12.23
CA LEU A 221 16.52 -3.73 12.28
C LEU A 221 16.05 -3.54 13.73
N LYS A 222 16.22 -4.55 14.59
CA LYS A 222 15.90 -4.44 16.03
C LYS A 222 16.69 -3.31 16.70
N GLN A 223 17.97 -3.13 16.34
CA GLN A 223 18.79 -2.03 16.83
C GLN A 223 18.32 -0.67 16.30
N MET A 224 17.97 -0.58 15.01
CA MET A 224 17.44 0.65 14.40
C MET A 224 16.15 1.12 15.08
N PHE A 225 15.27 0.21 15.51
CA PHE A 225 14.09 0.58 16.29
C PHE A 225 14.39 1.21 17.67
N GLN A 226 15.59 0.98 18.21
CA GLN A 226 16.05 1.58 19.47
C GLN A 226 16.88 2.85 19.26
N GLU A 227 17.24 3.19 18.01
CA GLU A 227 18.11 4.31 17.69
C GLU A 227 17.33 5.64 17.77
N PRO A 228 17.75 6.58 18.65
CA PRO A 228 17.09 7.88 18.75
C PRO A 228 17.20 8.65 17.44
N GLY A 229 16.08 9.18 16.96
CA GLY A 229 16.03 10.01 15.75
C GLY A 229 15.62 9.26 14.48
N LEU A 230 15.66 7.92 14.48
CA LEU A 230 15.02 7.14 13.44
C LEU A 230 13.51 7.06 13.70
N ILE A 231 12.74 7.38 12.67
CA ILE A 231 11.28 7.32 12.67
C ILE A 231 10.83 6.32 11.61
N PHE A 232 9.81 5.54 11.94
CA PHE A 232 9.31 4.47 11.10
C PHE A 232 7.84 4.66 10.80
N THR A 233 7.43 4.19 9.63
CA THR A 233 6.02 4.24 9.23
C THR A 233 5.16 3.35 10.14
N PRO A 234 3.90 3.73 10.42
CA PRO A 234 3.05 3.00 11.35
C PRO A 234 2.80 1.54 10.94
N TRP A 235 2.56 1.28 9.65
CA TRP A 235 2.33 -0.07 9.14
C TRP A 235 3.58 -0.95 9.25
N PHE A 236 4.76 -0.40 8.96
CA PHE A 236 5.99 -1.18 9.04
C PHE A 236 6.30 -1.58 10.47
N LYS A 237 6.10 -0.66 11.43
CA LYS A 237 6.23 -0.98 12.85
C LYS A 237 5.22 -2.04 13.29
N LEU A 238 3.95 -1.88 12.89
CA LEU A 238 2.89 -2.85 13.17
C LEU A 238 3.24 -4.25 12.65
N ILE A 239 3.68 -4.36 11.39
CA ILE A 239 4.05 -5.63 10.77
C ILE A 239 5.28 -6.23 11.47
N CYS A 240 6.28 -5.40 11.82
CA CYS A 240 7.45 -5.83 12.59
C CYS A 240 7.08 -6.45 13.93
N ASP A 241 6.28 -5.72 14.72
CA ASP A 241 5.94 -6.09 16.10
C ASP A 241 5.02 -7.31 16.19
N THR A 242 4.34 -7.67 15.10
CA THR A 242 3.30 -8.71 15.11
C THR A 242 3.60 -9.94 14.27
N MET A 243 4.39 -9.82 13.20
CA MET A 243 4.49 -10.86 12.19
C MET A 243 5.89 -11.01 11.58
N LEU A 244 6.55 -9.91 11.22
CA LEU A 244 7.76 -9.95 10.40
C LEU A 244 8.88 -10.76 11.04
N PHE A 245 9.19 -10.53 12.32
CA PHE A 245 10.31 -11.23 12.97
C PHE A 245 10.08 -12.74 13.06
N GLU A 246 8.83 -13.17 13.24
CA GLU A 246 8.48 -14.59 13.20
C GLU A 246 8.71 -15.15 11.79
N TRP A 247 8.19 -14.50 10.75
CA TRP A 247 8.37 -14.93 9.35
C TRP A 247 9.84 -14.90 8.92
N TRP A 248 10.58 -13.86 9.29
CA TRP A 248 11.99 -13.68 8.97
C TRP A 248 12.84 -14.84 9.51
N SER A 249 12.60 -15.23 10.77
CA SER A 249 13.29 -16.38 11.39
C SER A 249 13.10 -17.71 10.65
N GLN A 250 12.03 -17.81 9.84
CA GLN A 250 11.68 -18.99 9.04
C GLN A 250 12.07 -18.86 7.57
N LEU A 251 12.72 -17.78 7.12
CA LEU A 251 13.14 -17.62 5.72
C LEU A 251 14.00 -18.80 5.25
N GLY A 252 13.62 -19.40 4.13
CA GLY A 252 14.27 -20.58 3.55
C GLY A 252 13.94 -21.90 4.26
N SER A 253 13.04 -21.90 5.24
CA SER A 253 12.50 -23.11 5.88
C SER A 253 11.12 -23.46 5.31
N PRO A 254 10.77 -24.75 5.16
CA PRO A 254 9.41 -25.18 4.83
C PRO A 254 8.35 -24.67 5.83
N SER A 255 8.75 -24.30 7.04
CA SER A 255 7.84 -23.74 8.05
C SER A 255 7.29 -22.36 7.68
N LEU A 256 7.91 -21.65 6.73
CA LEU A 256 7.40 -20.37 6.24
C LEU A 256 6.10 -20.54 5.43
N ASP A 257 5.94 -21.67 4.74
CA ASP A 257 4.83 -21.90 3.81
C ASP A 257 3.46 -21.87 4.49
N LYS A 258 3.40 -22.14 5.81
CA LYS A 258 2.14 -22.08 6.59
C LYS A 258 1.57 -20.66 6.75
N TYR A 259 2.37 -19.63 6.49
CA TYR A 259 1.94 -18.22 6.56
C TYR A 259 1.61 -17.64 5.17
N LYS A 260 1.80 -18.42 4.10
CA LYS A 260 1.54 -17.99 2.73
C LYS A 260 0.07 -18.20 2.37
N GLY A 261 -0.48 -17.30 1.57
CA GLY A 261 -1.80 -17.48 0.97
C GLY A 261 -2.98 -17.41 1.94
N GLU A 262 -2.86 -16.69 3.06
CA GLU A 262 -3.98 -16.50 3.97
C GLU A 262 -5.14 -15.78 3.27
N THR A 263 -6.33 -16.37 3.32
CA THR A 263 -7.52 -15.82 2.67
C THR A 263 -8.28 -14.84 3.56
N GLY A 264 -8.05 -14.85 4.87
CA GLY A 264 -8.62 -13.86 5.80
C GLY A 264 -7.97 -12.48 5.66
N ILE A 265 -8.67 -11.45 6.12
CA ILE A 265 -8.10 -10.09 6.28
C ILE A 265 -7.82 -9.89 7.78
N ARG A 266 -6.57 -9.60 8.12
CA ARG A 266 -6.16 -9.26 9.49
C ARG A 266 -6.54 -7.80 9.76
N ARG A 267 -7.40 -7.54 10.74
CA ARG A 267 -7.84 -6.19 11.09
C ARG A 267 -7.03 -5.71 12.30
N MET A 268 -6.23 -4.65 12.13
CA MET A 268 -5.18 -4.26 13.06
C MET A 268 -5.17 -2.76 13.35
#